data_AF-A0A660XH75-F1
#
_entry.id   AF-A0A660XH75-F1
#
_cell.length_a   1.000
_cell.length_b   1.000
_cell.length_c   1.000
_cell.angle_alpha   90.00
_cell.angle_beta   90.00
_cell.angle_gamma   90.00
#
_symmetry.space_group_name_H-M   'P 1'
#
loop_
_entity.id
_entity.type
_entity.pdbx_description
1 polymer ?
#
loop_
_entity_poly.entity_id
_entity_poly.type
_entity_poly.pdbx_seq_one_letter_code
_entity_poly.pdbx_strand_id
1 'polypeptide(L)'
;MRILLLLSAVFLSLSFADIKSSLYHLYQDKEYEKACKEGLKAFNSNRKDEEFISLYAFSCLKADYIDRLAVPVTLLNHSEESRSNAAYFSVILMQKKLLQHALIDGYKLNELKLPTTDHVLSIVFDLYSKADHQRKRNHYMLKDPKNDKISYKLYIKNSNENKTMVIEEYYDTIMTHRHNYW
;
A
#
# COMPACT_ATOMS: atom_id res chain seq x y z
N MET A 1 17.18 -9.50 -53.45
CA MET A 1 16.21 -10.24 -52.60
C MET A 1 16.79 -10.78 -51.29
N ARG A 2 18.00 -11.36 -51.25
CA ARG A 2 18.59 -11.89 -49.99
C ARG A 2 18.90 -10.82 -48.92
N ILE A 3 19.28 -9.61 -49.33
CA ILE A 3 19.61 -8.50 -48.40
C ILE A 3 18.35 -7.88 -47.77
N LEU A 4 17.20 -7.89 -48.47
CA LEU A 4 15.93 -7.40 -47.91
C LEU A 4 15.40 -8.31 -46.78
N LEU A 5 15.64 -9.63 -46.87
CA LEU A 5 15.26 -10.60 -45.85
C LEU A 5 16.12 -10.52 -44.57
N LEU A 6 17.37 -10.05 -44.68
CA LEU A 6 18.25 -9.81 -43.53
C LEU A 6 17.87 -8.54 -42.77
N LEU A 7 17.37 -7.51 -43.48
CA LEU A 7 16.88 -6.28 -42.85
C LEU A 7 15.54 -6.45 -42.13
N SER A 8 14.66 -7.37 -42.58
CA SER A 8 13.41 -7.65 -41.87
C SER A 8 13.58 -8.46 -40.58
N ALA A 9 14.68 -9.22 -40.46
CA ALA A 9 14.97 -10.00 -39.25
C ALA A 9 15.50 -9.12 -38.08
N VAL A 10 16.19 -8.02 -38.38
CA VAL A 10 16.73 -7.11 -37.36
C VAL A 10 15.62 -6.25 -36.73
N PHE A 11 14.59 -5.88 -37.49
CA PHE A 11 13.45 -5.09 -36.98
C PHE A 11 12.50 -5.87 -36.06
N LEU A 12 12.55 -7.20 -36.03
CA LEU A 12 11.72 -8.04 -35.12
C LEU A 12 12.32 -8.17 -33.70
N SER A 13 13.53 -7.66 -33.46
CA SER A 13 14.20 -7.74 -32.16
C SER A 13 13.97 -6.53 -31.24
N LEU A 14 13.31 -5.49 -31.74
CA LEU A 14 13.04 -4.26 -31.00
C LEU A 14 11.57 -4.22 -30.60
N SER A 15 11.20 -4.82 -29.46
CA SER A 15 10.08 -4.42 -28.56
C SER A 15 9.65 -5.55 -27.62
N PHE A 16 10.56 -6.09 -26.81
CA PHE A 16 10.15 -6.60 -25.50
C PHE A 16 10.62 -5.58 -24.49
N ALA A 17 9.79 -4.55 -24.26
CA ALA A 17 9.98 -3.71 -23.09
C ALA A 17 9.92 -4.64 -21.88
N ASP A 18 11.03 -4.73 -21.15
CA ASP A 18 11.09 -5.49 -19.92
C ASP A 18 9.99 -4.99 -18.98
N ILE A 19 9.11 -5.91 -18.54
CA ILE A 19 7.95 -5.58 -17.74
C ILE A 19 8.36 -4.88 -16.43
N LYS A 20 9.52 -5.23 -15.88
CA LYS A 20 10.07 -4.57 -14.69
C LYS A 20 10.46 -3.12 -14.99
N SER A 21 11.11 -2.86 -16.12
CA SER A 21 11.40 -1.49 -16.58
C SER A 21 10.13 -0.66 -16.80
N SER A 22 9.12 -1.22 -17.49
CA SER A 22 7.83 -0.55 -17.68
C SER A 22 7.16 -0.21 -16.34
N LEU A 23 7.15 -1.18 -15.41
CA LEU A 23 6.61 -0.98 -14.07
C LEU A 23 7.37 0.10 -13.30
N TYR A 24 8.68 0.17 -13.47
CA TYR A 24 9.54 1.14 -12.81
C TYR A 24 9.25 2.55 -13.31
N HIS A 25 9.08 2.73 -14.62
CA HIS A 25 8.68 4.02 -15.19
C HIS A 25 7.31 4.48 -14.67
N LEU A 26 6.31 3.60 -14.66
CA LEU A 26 5.00 3.92 -14.07
C LEU A 26 5.11 4.33 -12.59
N TYR A 27 5.99 3.67 -11.83
CA TYR A 27 6.23 4.03 -10.44
C TYR A 27 6.87 5.41 -10.31
N GLN A 28 7.89 5.73 -11.12
CA GLN A 28 8.56 7.03 -11.13
C GLN A 28 7.60 8.17 -11.51
N ASP A 29 6.70 7.92 -12.46
CA ASP A 29 5.67 8.86 -12.90
C ASP A 29 4.49 8.97 -11.92
N LYS A 30 4.57 8.28 -10.77
CA LYS A 30 3.54 8.23 -9.71
C LYS A 30 2.22 7.62 -10.18
N GLU A 31 2.21 6.88 -11.29
CA GLU A 31 1.08 6.08 -11.78
C GLU A 31 0.93 4.77 -10.97
N TYR A 32 0.94 4.87 -9.62
CA TYR A 32 1.02 3.72 -8.72
C TYR A 32 -0.14 2.72 -8.89
N GLU A 33 -1.35 3.20 -9.16
CA GLU A 33 -2.52 2.33 -9.37
C GLU A 33 -2.33 1.45 -10.61
N LYS A 34 -1.85 2.04 -11.70
CA LYS A 34 -1.59 1.35 -12.96
C LYS A 34 -0.40 0.42 -12.80
N ALA A 35 0.68 0.87 -12.17
CA ALA A 35 1.83 0.03 -11.82
C ALA A 35 1.39 -1.20 -11.03
N CYS A 36 0.61 -1.03 -9.96
CA CYS A 36 0.07 -2.16 -9.18
C CYS A 36 -0.80 -3.11 -10.02
N LYS A 37 -1.64 -2.58 -10.92
CA LYS A 37 -2.49 -3.41 -11.80
C LYS A 37 -1.67 -4.19 -12.82
N GLU A 38 -0.65 -3.58 -13.44
CA GLU A 38 0.24 -4.24 -14.39
C GLU A 38 1.15 -5.26 -13.70
N GLY A 39 1.72 -4.90 -12.55
CA GLY A 39 2.50 -5.81 -11.73
C GLY A 39 1.69 -7.04 -11.30
N LEU A 40 0.40 -6.88 -10.96
CA LEU A 40 -0.48 -8.01 -10.65
C LEU A 40 -0.65 -8.95 -11.86
N LYS A 41 -0.86 -8.41 -13.07
CA LYS A 41 -1.00 -9.21 -14.30
C LYS A 41 0.26 -10.02 -14.59
N ALA A 42 1.42 -9.44 -14.33
CA ALA A 42 2.72 -10.06 -14.58
C ALA A 42 3.25 -10.87 -13.39
N PHE A 43 2.55 -10.89 -12.25
CA PHE A 43 3.09 -11.38 -10.98
C PHE A 43 3.50 -12.85 -11.04
N ASN A 44 2.65 -13.72 -11.60
CA ASN A 44 2.91 -15.16 -11.65
C ASN A 44 4.20 -15.51 -12.40
N SER A 45 4.48 -14.81 -13.50
CA SER A 45 5.68 -15.02 -14.31
C SER A 45 6.95 -14.48 -13.63
N ASN A 46 6.82 -13.52 -12.72
CA ASN A 46 7.92 -12.81 -12.08
C ASN A 46 8.05 -13.08 -10.56
N ARG A 47 7.33 -14.08 -10.04
CA ARG A 47 7.27 -14.45 -8.60
C ARG A 47 8.60 -14.89 -7.96
N LYS A 48 9.69 -14.94 -8.73
CA LYS A 48 11.04 -15.28 -8.28
C LYS A 48 11.99 -14.08 -8.31
N ASP A 49 11.59 -12.96 -8.92
CA ASP A 49 12.37 -11.73 -8.97
C ASP A 49 11.95 -10.83 -7.79
N GLU A 50 12.79 -10.75 -6.76
CA GLU A 50 12.49 -9.96 -5.55
C GLU A 50 12.44 -8.44 -5.79
N GLU A 51 13.16 -7.93 -6.80
CA GLU A 51 13.09 -6.52 -7.18
C GLU A 51 11.73 -6.23 -7.82
N PHE A 52 11.27 -7.08 -8.73
CA PHE A 52 9.94 -6.99 -9.32
C PHE A 52 8.86 -7.05 -8.24
N ILE A 53 8.94 -8.03 -7.32
CA ILE A 53 7.95 -8.19 -6.24
C ILE A 53 7.93 -6.96 -5.35
N SER A 54 9.08 -6.40 -5.00
CA SER A 54 9.18 -5.19 -4.18
C SER A 54 8.55 -3.99 -4.89
N LEU A 55 8.89 -3.77 -6.16
CA LEU A 55 8.34 -2.67 -6.95
C LEU A 55 6.81 -2.78 -7.10
N TYR A 56 6.31 -3.98 -7.40
CA TYR A 56 4.87 -4.28 -7.41
C TYR A 56 4.22 -3.98 -6.05
N ALA A 57 4.79 -4.48 -4.95
CA ALA A 57 4.24 -4.31 -3.61
C ALA A 57 4.21 -2.84 -3.19
N PHE A 58 5.28 -2.08 -3.41
CA PHE A 58 5.30 -0.64 -3.14
C PHE A 58 4.31 0.13 -4.00
N SER A 59 4.13 -0.25 -5.27
CA SER A 59 3.11 0.35 -6.14
C SER A 59 1.71 0.13 -5.58
N CYS A 60 1.41 -1.09 -5.12
CA CYS A 60 0.12 -1.40 -4.52
C CYS A 60 -0.09 -0.69 -3.18
N LEU A 61 0.97 -0.58 -2.37
CA LEU A 61 0.94 0.16 -1.12
C LEU A 61 0.58 1.63 -1.36
N LYS A 62 1.27 2.30 -2.29
CA LYS A 62 1.02 3.72 -2.64
C LYS A 62 -0.34 3.96 -3.30
N ALA A 63 -0.96 2.92 -3.85
CA ALA A 63 -2.30 2.94 -4.43
C ALA A 63 -3.39 2.46 -3.43
N ASP A 64 -3.09 2.36 -2.14
CA ASP A 64 -3.98 1.86 -1.08
C ASP A 64 -4.51 0.42 -1.25
N TYR A 65 -3.93 -0.37 -2.16
CA TYR A 65 -4.27 -1.79 -2.36
C TYR A 65 -3.53 -2.71 -1.38
N ILE A 66 -3.69 -2.44 -0.08
CA ILE A 66 -2.93 -3.08 1.01
C ILE A 66 -3.09 -4.61 1.05
N ASP A 67 -4.26 -5.16 0.72
CA ASP A 67 -4.45 -6.63 0.76
C ASP A 67 -3.57 -7.37 -0.25
N ARG A 68 -3.13 -6.70 -1.32
CA ARG A 68 -2.21 -7.27 -2.31
C ARG A 68 -0.81 -7.53 -1.76
N LEU A 69 -0.48 -7.01 -0.59
CA LEU A 69 0.78 -7.25 0.10
C LEU A 69 0.88 -8.65 0.74
N ALA A 70 -0.25 -9.35 0.90
CA ALA A 70 -0.29 -10.66 1.56
C ALA A 70 0.66 -11.70 0.92
N VAL A 71 0.74 -11.73 -0.42
CA VAL A 71 1.63 -12.64 -1.13
C VAL A 71 3.09 -12.14 -1.14
N PRO A 72 3.39 -10.88 -1.53
CA PRO A 72 4.74 -10.33 -1.45
C PRO A 72 5.47 -10.55 -0.13
N VAL A 73 4.78 -10.35 1.00
CA VAL A 73 5.35 -10.56 2.35
C VAL A 73 5.96 -11.97 2.51
N THR A 74 5.32 -12.99 1.93
CA THR A 74 5.80 -14.37 2.06
C THR A 74 6.93 -14.72 1.10
N LEU A 75 7.07 -13.99 0.00
CA LEU A 75 8.04 -14.28 -1.06
C LEU A 75 9.36 -13.53 -0.90
N LEU A 76 9.33 -12.34 -0.30
CA LEU A 76 10.49 -11.47 -0.10
C LEU A 76 11.31 -11.94 1.11
N ASN A 77 12.29 -12.83 0.92
CA ASN A 77 13.05 -13.42 2.04
C ASN A 77 14.53 -13.73 1.77
N HIS A 78 15.00 -13.64 0.52
CA HIS A 78 16.35 -14.06 0.16
C HIS A 78 17.38 -12.99 0.48
N SER A 79 17.18 -11.75 0.00
CA SER A 79 18.09 -10.64 0.31
C SER A 79 17.75 -9.96 1.65
N GLU A 80 18.72 -9.23 2.21
CA GLU A 80 18.49 -8.40 3.41
C GLU A 80 17.43 -7.33 3.14
N GLU A 81 17.52 -6.65 2.00
CA GLU A 81 16.55 -5.65 1.58
C GLU A 81 15.15 -6.24 1.43
N SER A 82 15.04 -7.43 0.80
CA SER A 82 13.77 -8.15 0.65
C SER A 82 13.15 -8.49 2.01
N ARG A 83 13.95 -9.00 2.96
CA ARG A 83 13.45 -9.26 4.32
C ARG A 83 12.99 -7.99 5.03
N SER A 84 13.71 -6.87 4.85
CA SER A 84 13.31 -5.56 5.38
C SER A 84 11.97 -5.10 4.80
N ASN A 85 11.82 -5.18 3.46
CA ASN A 85 10.59 -4.85 2.76
C ASN A 85 9.42 -5.73 3.22
N ALA A 86 9.64 -7.03 3.35
CA ALA A 86 8.63 -7.97 3.86
C ALA A 86 8.18 -7.62 5.28
N ALA A 87 9.10 -7.28 6.18
CA ALA A 87 8.77 -6.85 7.53
C ALA A 87 7.95 -5.55 7.52
N TYR A 88 8.36 -4.56 6.73
CA TYR A 88 7.64 -3.29 6.56
C TYR A 88 6.20 -3.51 6.04
N PHE A 89 6.03 -4.30 4.99
CA PHE A 89 4.70 -4.62 4.45
C PHE A 89 3.84 -5.42 5.44
N SER A 90 4.45 -6.32 6.20
CA SER A 90 3.76 -7.11 7.23
C SER A 90 3.16 -6.23 8.32
N VAL A 91 3.94 -5.24 8.80
CA VAL A 91 3.49 -4.28 9.81
C VAL A 91 2.25 -3.53 9.31
N ILE A 92 2.29 -3.00 8.09
CA ILE A 92 1.18 -2.22 7.52
C ILE A 92 -0.06 -3.09 7.32
N LEU A 93 0.09 -4.30 6.75
CA LEU A 93 -1.03 -5.22 6.53
C LEU A 93 -1.69 -5.63 7.85
N MET A 94 -0.89 -5.94 8.87
CA MET A 94 -1.38 -6.30 10.20
C MET A 94 -2.11 -5.12 10.86
N GLN A 95 -1.52 -3.93 10.83
CA GLN A 95 -2.13 -2.71 11.37
C GLN A 95 -3.46 -2.40 10.69
N LYS A 96 -3.59 -2.63 9.38
CA LYS A 96 -4.88 -2.52 8.67
C LYS A 96 -5.95 -3.40 9.31
N LYS A 97 -5.65 -4.70 9.46
CA LYS A 97 -6.62 -5.69 9.97
C LYS A 97 -7.00 -5.40 11.41
N LEU A 98 -6.02 -5.05 12.25
CA LEU A 98 -6.26 -4.70 13.65
C LEU A 98 -7.09 -3.42 13.79
N LEU A 99 -6.81 -2.39 12.98
CA LEU A 99 -7.60 -1.15 13.01
C LEU A 99 -9.03 -1.39 12.54
N GLN A 100 -9.22 -2.20 11.49
CA GLN A 100 -10.56 -2.63 11.06
C GLN A 100 -11.29 -3.39 12.18
N HIS A 101 -10.64 -4.35 12.83
CA HIS A 101 -11.21 -5.11 13.95
C HIS A 101 -11.58 -4.19 15.13
N ALA A 102 -10.75 -3.20 15.44
CA ALA A 102 -11.02 -2.22 16.49
C ALA A 102 -12.24 -1.34 16.17
N LEU A 103 -12.35 -0.85 14.93
CA LEU A 103 -13.43 0.03 14.51
C LEU A 103 -14.77 -0.69 14.32
N ILE A 104 -14.73 -1.94 13.87
CA ILE A 104 -15.93 -2.73 13.55
C ILE A 104 -16.42 -3.50 14.77
N ASP A 105 -15.51 -4.17 15.48
CA ASP A 105 -15.84 -5.13 16.54
C ASP A 105 -15.51 -4.60 17.95
N GLY A 106 -14.88 -3.43 18.05
CA GLY A 106 -14.55 -2.81 19.34
C GLY A 106 -13.35 -3.42 20.04
N TYR A 107 -12.47 -4.10 19.31
CA TYR A 107 -11.21 -4.60 19.84
C TYR A 107 -10.32 -3.46 20.36
N LYS A 108 -9.71 -3.66 21.53
CA LYS A 108 -8.87 -2.64 22.18
C LYS A 108 -7.42 -2.80 21.75
N LEU A 109 -6.85 -1.75 21.15
CA LEU A 109 -5.48 -1.75 20.65
C LEU A 109 -4.44 -1.24 21.65
N ASN A 110 -4.87 -0.72 22.80
CA ASN A 110 -4.03 -0.07 23.82
C ASN A 110 -2.96 -0.98 24.45
N GLU A 111 -3.18 -2.30 24.43
CA GLU A 111 -2.23 -3.28 24.99
C GLU A 111 -1.17 -3.74 23.97
N LEU A 112 -1.35 -3.43 22.68
CA LEU A 112 -0.44 -3.85 21.62
C LEU A 112 0.68 -2.85 21.40
N LYS A 113 1.93 -3.33 21.47
CA LYS A 113 3.12 -2.56 21.09
C LYS A 113 3.59 -3.03 19.71
N LEU A 114 3.21 -2.29 18.68
CA LEU A 114 3.59 -2.58 17.30
C LEU A 114 4.59 -1.55 16.78
N PRO A 115 5.46 -1.91 15.81
CA PRO A 115 6.32 -0.95 15.13
C PRO A 115 5.50 0.13 14.41
N THR A 116 5.98 1.36 14.43
CA THR A 116 5.40 2.47 13.66
C THR A 116 6.25 2.75 12.43
N THR A 117 5.60 2.99 11.30
CA THR A 117 6.25 3.38 10.04
C THR A 117 5.79 4.77 9.59
N ASP A 118 6.37 5.28 8.51
CA ASP A 118 6.00 6.54 7.87
C ASP A 118 4.71 6.45 7.03
N HIS A 119 4.15 5.26 6.85
CA HIS A 119 2.90 5.08 6.13
C HIS A 119 1.72 5.63 6.93
N VAL A 120 0.80 6.35 6.28
CA VAL A 120 -0.37 6.98 6.91
C VAL A 120 -1.18 6.04 7.80
N LEU A 121 -1.40 4.80 7.34
CA LEU A 121 -2.09 3.79 8.13
C LEU A 121 -1.37 3.45 9.44
N SER A 122 -0.04 3.44 9.44
CA SER A 122 0.76 3.15 10.63
C SER A 122 0.73 4.31 11.62
N ILE A 123 0.81 5.54 11.12
CA ILE A 123 0.67 6.77 11.91
C ILE A 123 -0.72 6.80 12.58
N VAL A 124 -1.79 6.60 11.80
CA VAL A 124 -3.15 6.59 12.31
C VAL A 124 -3.39 5.44 13.29
N PHE A 125 -2.81 4.26 13.05
CA PHE A 125 -2.88 3.14 13.98
C PHE A 125 -2.28 3.53 15.34
N ASP A 126 -1.07 4.10 15.36
CA ASP A 126 -0.38 4.52 16.58
C ASP A 126 -1.19 5.60 17.34
N LEU A 127 -1.67 6.62 16.64
CA LEU A 127 -2.52 7.67 17.21
C LEU A 127 -3.83 7.12 17.76
N TYR A 128 -4.47 6.22 17.02
CA TYR A 128 -5.71 5.59 17.44
C TYR A 128 -5.49 4.74 18.69
N SER A 129 -4.43 3.93 18.76
CA SER A 129 -4.15 3.04 19.90
C SER A 129 -4.00 3.78 21.24
N LYS A 130 -3.66 5.07 21.19
CA LYS A 130 -3.48 5.98 22.34
C LYS A 130 -4.71 6.83 22.63
N ALA A 131 -5.72 6.81 21.77
CA ALA A 131 -6.91 7.64 21.91
C ALA A 131 -7.85 7.11 22.99
N ASP A 132 -8.65 8.01 23.57
CA ASP A 132 -9.69 7.60 24.52
C ASP A 132 -10.91 7.03 23.77
N HIS A 133 -11.15 5.73 23.99
CA HIS A 133 -12.24 4.95 23.39
C HIS A 133 -13.44 4.75 24.32
N GLN A 134 -13.55 5.45 25.46
CA GLN A 134 -14.65 5.24 26.41
C GLN A 134 -16.06 5.50 25.83
N ARG A 135 -16.16 6.22 24.70
CA ARG A 135 -17.42 6.44 24.00
C ARG A 135 -17.34 5.94 22.57
N LYS A 136 -18.38 5.24 22.11
CA LYS A 136 -18.55 4.92 20.68
C LYS A 136 -18.66 6.22 19.89
N ARG A 137 -17.79 6.40 18.89
CA ARG A 137 -17.79 7.55 17.99
C ARG A 137 -18.01 7.08 16.56
N ASN A 138 -18.74 7.88 15.77
CA ASN A 138 -18.92 7.63 14.34
C ASN A 138 -17.62 7.89 13.54
N HIS A 139 -16.74 8.74 14.07
CA HIS A 139 -15.43 9.04 13.52
C HIS A 139 -14.47 9.47 14.62
N TYR A 140 -13.17 9.40 14.33
CA TYR A 140 -12.08 9.87 15.19
C TYR A 140 -11.33 10.99 14.47
N MET A 141 -11.09 12.09 15.17
CA MET A 141 -10.18 13.15 14.75
C MET A 141 -8.89 12.98 15.54
N LEU A 142 -7.80 12.68 14.84
CA LEU A 142 -6.48 12.42 15.41
C LEU A 142 -5.54 13.53 14.94
N LYS A 143 -4.72 14.08 15.83
CA LYS A 143 -3.78 15.14 15.49
C LYS A 143 -2.36 14.59 15.46
N ASP A 144 -1.56 15.06 14.52
CA ASP A 144 -0.14 14.78 14.54
C ASP A 144 0.51 15.46 15.78
N PRO A 145 1.32 14.76 16.57
CA PRO A 145 1.90 15.29 17.80
C PRO A 145 3.06 16.28 17.55
N LYS A 146 3.63 16.30 16.35
CA LYS A 146 4.75 17.15 15.94
C LYS A 146 4.30 18.37 15.14
N ASN A 147 3.16 18.29 14.45
CA ASN A 147 2.62 19.39 13.64
C ASN A 147 1.11 19.52 13.83
N ASP A 148 0.69 20.56 14.55
CA ASP A 148 -0.72 20.81 14.88
C ASP A 148 -1.62 21.13 13.66
N LYS A 149 -1.00 21.46 12.51
CA LYS A 149 -1.69 21.64 11.23
C LYS A 149 -2.06 20.32 10.57
N ILE A 150 -1.41 19.22 10.92
CA ILE A 150 -1.70 17.91 10.32
C ILE A 150 -2.69 17.17 11.20
N SER A 151 -3.79 16.71 10.58
CA SER A 151 -4.77 15.87 11.27
C SER A 151 -5.34 14.80 10.36
N TYR A 152 -5.87 13.76 11.00
CA TYR A 152 -6.41 12.58 10.35
C TYR A 152 -7.84 12.35 10.83
N LYS A 153 -8.74 12.08 9.89
CA LYS A 153 -10.09 11.63 10.19
C LYS A 153 -10.24 10.16 9.84
N LEU A 154 -10.52 9.35 10.85
CA LEU A 154 -10.69 7.90 10.72
C LEU A 154 -12.15 7.51 10.97
N TYR A 155 -12.76 6.76 10.05
CA TYR A 155 -14.13 6.28 10.19
C TYR A 155 -14.43 5.05 9.32
N ILE A 156 -15.55 4.40 9.59
CA ILE A 156 -16.11 3.34 8.73
C ILE A 156 -17.22 3.95 7.87
N LYS A 157 -17.12 3.76 6.56
CA LYS A 157 -18.19 4.03 5.59
C LYS A 157 -18.91 2.73 5.29
N ASN A 158 -20.22 2.69 5.55
CA ASN A 158 -21.07 1.56 5.20
C ASN A 158 -21.61 1.73 3.77
N SER A 159 -21.47 0.71 2.93
CA SER A 159 -22.09 0.66 1.60
C SER A 159 -22.73 -0.70 1.40
N ASN A 160 -24.05 -0.79 1.60
CA ASN A 160 -24.96 -1.94 1.50
C ASN A 160 -24.46 -3.30 2.04
N GLU A 161 -23.34 -3.83 1.56
CA GLU A 161 -22.74 -5.11 1.94
C GLU A 161 -21.28 -5.03 2.42
N ASN A 162 -20.58 -3.91 2.20
CA ASN A 162 -19.17 -3.74 2.55
C ASN A 162 -18.94 -2.57 3.53
N LYS A 163 -18.09 -2.81 4.53
CA LYS A 163 -17.57 -1.78 5.44
C LYS A 163 -16.20 -1.35 4.97
N THR A 164 -16.08 -0.11 4.52
CA THR A 164 -14.79 0.47 4.11
C THR A 164 -14.24 1.33 5.23
N MET A 165 -13.01 1.04 5.67
CA MET A 165 -12.27 1.92 6.57
C MET A 165 -11.67 3.07 5.75
N VAL A 166 -11.96 4.31 6.17
CA VAL A 166 -11.51 5.51 5.48
C VAL A 166 -10.60 6.31 6.40
N ILE A 167 -9.47 6.74 5.84
CA ILE A 167 -8.57 7.72 6.46
C ILE A 167 -8.53 8.93 5.54
N GLU A 168 -8.86 10.10 6.08
CA GLU A 168 -8.66 11.38 5.38
C GLU A 168 -7.53 12.14 6.07
N GLU A 169 -6.60 12.65 5.27
CA GLU A 169 -5.53 13.53 5.71
C GLU A 169 -5.95 14.99 5.52
N TYR A 170 -5.61 15.83 6.48
CA TYR A 170 -5.89 17.26 6.45
C TYR A 170 -4.64 18.07 6.75
N TYR A 171 -4.46 19.17 6.03
CA TYR A 171 -3.57 20.26 6.39
C TYR A 171 -4.41 21.49 6.75
N ASP A 172 -4.29 21.96 7.98
CA ASP A 172 -5.21 22.87 8.66
C ASP A 172 -6.66 22.36 8.58
N THR A 173 -7.45 22.89 7.65
CA THR A 173 -8.86 22.51 7.42
C THR A 173 -9.09 21.89 6.04
N ILE A 174 -8.05 21.83 5.20
CA ILE A 174 -8.14 21.38 3.81
C ILE A 174 -7.81 19.89 3.76
N MET A 175 -8.74 19.08 3.26
CA MET A 175 -8.50 17.66 3.01
C MET A 175 -7.51 17.52 1.85
N THR A 176 -6.37 16.88 2.09
CA THR A 176 -5.29 16.70 1.11
C THR A 176 -5.38 15.34 0.42
N HIS A 177 -5.68 14.28 1.18
CA HIS A 177 -5.82 12.93 0.63
C HIS A 177 -6.94 12.16 1.33
N ARG A 178 -7.48 11.17 0.62
CA ARG A 178 -8.41 10.19 1.16
C ARG A 178 -7.96 8.78 0.77
N HIS A 179 -7.77 7.95 1.77
CA HIS A 179 -7.42 6.54 1.65
C HIS A 179 -8.65 5.69 1.94
N ASN A 180 -8.93 4.72 1.08
CA ASN A 180 -10.04 3.79 1.24
C ASN A 180 -9.51 2.37 1.35
N TYR A 181 -9.82 1.70 2.46
CA TYR A 181 -9.38 0.34 2.74
C TYR A 181 -10.59 -0.58 2.88
N TRP A 182 -10.73 -1.50 1.92
CA TRP A 182 -11.75 -2.54 1.92
C TRP A 182 -11.40 -3.72 2.84
#